data_AF-T0VBX5-F1
#
_entry.id   AF-T0VBX5-F1
#
_cell.length_a   1.000
_cell.length_b   1.000
_cell.length_c   1.000
_cell.angle_alpha   90.00
_cell.angle_beta   90.00
_cell.angle_gamma   90.00
#
_symmetry.space_group_name_H-M   'P 1'
#
loop_
_entity.id
_entity.type
_entity.pdbx_description
1 polymer ?
#
loop_
_entity_poly.entity_id
_entity_poly.type
_entity_poly.pdbx_seq_one_letter_code
_entity_poly.pdbx_strand_id
1 'polypeptide(L)'
;MDIKQVTETIAMIEEQNFDVRTITMGISLLDCIDSDIDKAAEKVYNKIVSKAKNLVAVGDEIAAELGIPIVNKRVSVTPISIIGAATDATDYVPFARALDRAAKEIGVNFIGGFSALVQKGYQKGDEILINSIPRALAETDFVCSSVNIGSTKTGINMTAVRDMGRIIKEASEADPMGPGKLVVFANAVEDNPFMAGAFHGVGEADVVINVGVSGPGVVQRAVEKVPGESFDVLAETVKKTAFKITRVGQLVGQMASERLGVEFGIVDLSLAPTPAVGDSVARVLEAMGLEVVGTHGTTAALALLNDQVKRVVSWHVTKSEVCQVLLSRFLKTRG
;
A
#
# COMPACT_ATOMS: atom_id res chain seq x y z
N MET A 1 14.23 3.75 19.95
CA MET A 1 13.17 4.38 20.77
C MET A 1 13.60 4.46 22.24
N ASP A 2 13.11 5.44 22.99
CA ASP A 2 13.27 5.50 24.46
C ASP A 2 12.37 4.44 25.13
N ILE A 3 12.83 3.80 26.21
CA ILE A 3 12.08 2.76 26.94
C ILE A 3 10.70 3.27 27.37
N LYS A 4 10.62 4.54 27.76
CA LYS A 4 9.36 5.17 28.15
C LYS A 4 8.34 5.19 26.99
N GLN A 5 8.80 5.43 25.76
CA GLN A 5 7.94 5.42 24.58
C GLN A 5 7.44 4.01 24.23
N VAL A 6 8.28 2.99 24.44
CA VAL A 6 7.87 1.58 24.24
C VAL A 6 6.79 1.21 25.24
N THR A 7 6.98 1.52 26.53
CA THR A 7 6.00 1.23 27.58
C THR A 7 4.68 1.97 27.37
N GLU A 8 4.71 3.24 26.96
CA GLU A 8 3.51 4.01 26.60
C GLU A 8 2.79 3.38 25.40
N THR A 9 3.52 2.88 24.40
CA THR A 9 2.94 2.24 23.23
C THR A 9 2.28 0.90 23.59
N ILE A 10 2.91 0.09 24.44
CA ILE A 10 2.33 -1.19 24.92
C ILE A 10 1.05 -0.93 25.72
N ALA A 11 1.04 0.05 26.62
CA ALA A 11 -0.16 0.40 27.37
C ALA A 11 -1.32 0.86 26.45
N MET A 12 -1.02 1.54 25.34
CA MET A 12 -2.03 1.89 24.35
C MET A 12 -2.62 0.66 23.66
N ILE A 13 -1.77 -0.33 23.34
CA ILE A 13 -2.16 -1.57 22.66
C ILE A 13 -3.16 -2.37 23.50
N GLU A 14 -2.93 -2.46 24.80
CA GLU A 14 -3.84 -3.16 25.72
C GLU A 14 -5.21 -2.48 25.85
N GLU A 15 -5.26 -1.14 25.74
CA GLU A 15 -6.52 -0.37 25.87
C GLU A 15 -7.34 -0.32 24.58
N GLN A 16 -6.73 -0.51 23.41
CA GLN A 16 -7.35 -0.26 22.12
C GLN A 16 -6.93 -1.35 21.13
N ASN A 17 -7.89 -2.13 20.63
CA ASN A 17 -7.67 -3.15 19.59
C ASN A 17 -7.12 -2.49 18.30
N PHE A 18 -5.80 -2.32 18.21
CA PHE A 18 -5.09 -1.84 17.03
C PHE A 18 -4.78 -3.00 16.10
N ASP A 19 -4.77 -2.73 14.80
CA ASP A 19 -4.42 -3.71 13.79
C ASP A 19 -3.32 -3.14 12.87
N VAL A 20 -2.25 -3.92 12.67
CA VAL A 20 -1.28 -3.63 11.63
C VAL A 20 -1.78 -4.23 10.33
N ARG A 21 -2.10 -3.38 9.36
CA ARG A 21 -2.68 -3.83 8.10
C ARG A 21 -1.68 -4.59 7.25
N THR A 22 -0.43 -4.12 7.21
CA THR A 22 0.59 -4.72 6.36
C THR A 22 1.99 -4.39 6.82
N ILE A 23 2.90 -5.33 6.57
CA ILE A 23 4.34 -5.06 6.40
C ILE A 23 4.67 -5.30 4.93
N THR A 24 5.28 -4.32 4.27
CA THR A 24 5.68 -4.41 2.87
C THR A 24 7.19 -4.27 2.76
N MET A 25 7.86 -5.28 2.20
CA MET A 25 9.28 -5.19 1.86
C MET A 25 9.43 -4.63 0.44
N GLY A 26 10.07 -3.47 0.31
CA GLY A 26 10.49 -2.93 -0.98
C GLY A 26 11.83 -3.53 -1.40
N ILE A 27 11.95 -4.00 -2.65
CA ILE A 27 13.17 -4.62 -3.17
C ILE A 27 13.52 -4.00 -4.53
N SER A 28 14.73 -3.45 -4.63
CA SER A 28 15.28 -2.97 -5.89
C SER A 28 15.63 -4.13 -6.81
N LEU A 29 15.30 -4.01 -8.10
CA LEU A 29 15.63 -5.01 -9.13
C LEU A 29 16.65 -4.51 -10.15
N LEU A 30 17.27 -3.35 -9.93
CA LEU A 30 18.18 -2.74 -10.91
C LEU A 30 19.43 -3.59 -11.21
N ASP A 31 19.89 -4.39 -10.24
CA ASP A 31 20.98 -5.36 -10.40
C ASP A 31 20.52 -6.69 -11.03
N CYS A 32 19.22 -6.87 -11.24
CA CYS A 32 18.65 -8.03 -11.95
C CYS A 32 18.56 -7.80 -13.46
N ILE A 33 18.95 -6.62 -13.96
CA ILE A 33 18.91 -6.30 -15.38
C ILE A 33 19.77 -7.29 -16.18
N ASP A 34 19.20 -7.76 -17.29
CA ASP A 34 19.85 -8.59 -18.30
C ASP A 34 19.18 -8.31 -19.65
N SER A 35 19.89 -8.53 -20.77
CA SER A 35 19.30 -8.39 -22.10
C SER A 35 18.43 -9.61 -22.45
N ASP A 36 18.68 -10.74 -21.80
CA ASP A 36 17.88 -11.97 -21.89
C ASP A 36 16.78 -11.96 -20.83
N ILE A 37 15.51 -11.94 -21.25
CA ILE A 37 14.36 -11.87 -20.36
C ILE A 37 14.29 -13.04 -19.39
N ASP A 38 14.66 -14.25 -19.81
CA ASP A 38 14.56 -15.43 -18.96
C ASP A 38 15.61 -15.37 -17.85
N LYS A 39 16.82 -14.90 -18.17
CA LYS A 39 17.86 -14.65 -17.17
C LYS A 39 17.50 -13.52 -16.22
N ALA A 40 16.95 -12.42 -16.74
CA ALA A 40 16.48 -11.32 -15.91
C ALA A 40 15.37 -11.77 -14.96
N ALA A 41 14.37 -12.51 -15.47
CA ALA A 41 13.27 -13.04 -14.67
C ALA A 41 13.77 -13.99 -13.57
N GLU A 42 14.73 -14.86 -13.88
CA GLU A 42 15.33 -15.76 -12.89
C GLU A 42 16.17 -15.00 -11.84
N LYS A 43 16.91 -13.95 -12.22
CA LYS A 43 17.60 -13.06 -11.26
C LYS A 43 16.61 -12.37 -10.32
N VAL A 44 15.50 -11.85 -10.87
CA VAL A 44 14.41 -11.22 -10.10
C VAL A 44 13.85 -12.19 -9.07
N TYR A 45 13.49 -13.40 -9.50
CA TYR A 45 12.98 -14.45 -8.61
C TYR A 45 13.97 -14.76 -7.47
N ASN A 46 15.22 -15.04 -7.81
CA ASN A 46 16.25 -15.39 -6.83
C ASN A 46 16.51 -14.27 -5.82
N LYS A 47 16.53 -13.00 -6.28
CA LYS A 47 16.73 -11.86 -5.39
C LYS A 47 15.57 -11.70 -4.41
N ILE A 48 14.33 -11.78 -4.88
CA ILE A 48 13.14 -11.65 -4.03
C ILE A 48 13.12 -12.77 -2.97
N VAL A 49 13.28 -14.02 -3.39
CA VAL A 49 13.29 -15.17 -2.47
C VAL A 49 14.41 -15.02 -1.43
N SER A 50 15.62 -14.66 -1.85
CA SER A 50 16.76 -14.50 -0.94
C SER A 50 16.55 -13.41 0.10
N LYS A 51 16.05 -12.24 -0.31
CA LYS A 51 15.88 -11.07 0.58
C LYS A 51 14.64 -11.19 1.47
N ALA A 52 13.55 -11.79 0.98
CA ALA A 52 12.28 -11.84 1.68
C ALA A 52 11.97 -13.20 2.35
N LYS A 53 12.88 -14.18 2.31
CA LYS A 53 12.67 -15.54 2.87
C LYS A 53 12.13 -15.58 4.31
N ASN A 54 12.52 -14.61 5.14
CA ASN A 54 12.14 -14.56 6.56
C ASN A 54 11.02 -13.56 6.85
N LEU A 55 10.50 -12.85 5.83
CA LEU A 55 9.55 -11.75 6.02
C LEU A 55 8.27 -12.21 6.74
N VAL A 56 7.70 -13.34 6.34
CA VAL A 56 6.46 -13.87 6.93
C VAL A 56 6.71 -14.33 8.35
N ALA A 57 7.75 -15.14 8.58
CA ALA A 57 8.10 -15.65 9.90
C ALA A 57 8.34 -14.52 10.91
N VAL A 58 9.17 -13.54 10.55
CA VAL A 58 9.42 -12.36 11.40
C VAL A 58 8.14 -11.56 11.64
N GLY A 59 7.31 -11.38 10.61
CA GLY A 59 6.02 -10.71 10.77
C GLY A 59 5.08 -11.43 11.75
N ASP A 60 5.06 -12.76 11.74
CA ASP A 60 4.24 -13.55 12.66
C ASP A 60 4.79 -13.56 14.08
N GLU A 61 6.11 -13.60 14.25
CA GLU A 61 6.77 -13.46 15.55
C GLU A 61 6.45 -12.11 16.21
N ILE A 62 6.56 -11.01 15.45
CA ILE A 62 6.24 -9.67 15.95
C ILE A 62 4.76 -9.57 16.33
N ALA A 63 3.87 -10.15 15.52
CA ALA A 63 2.44 -10.17 15.82
C ALA A 63 2.14 -10.92 17.12
N ALA A 64 2.79 -12.07 17.34
CA ALA A 64 2.65 -12.86 18.56
C ALA A 64 3.21 -12.15 19.80
N GLU A 65 4.37 -11.49 19.67
CA GLU A 65 5.02 -10.79 20.77
C GLU A 65 4.25 -9.54 21.23
N LEU A 66 3.73 -8.76 20.28
CA LEU A 66 2.97 -7.55 20.59
C LEU A 66 1.49 -7.81 20.87
N GLY A 67 0.99 -9.03 20.59
CA GLY A 67 -0.43 -9.35 20.68
C GLY A 67 -1.30 -8.60 19.67
N ILE A 68 -0.70 -8.10 18.57
CA ILE A 68 -1.38 -7.32 17.52
C ILE A 68 -1.34 -8.11 16.21
N PRO A 69 -2.48 -8.32 15.53
CA PRO A 69 -2.46 -8.99 14.25
C PRO A 69 -1.75 -8.14 13.18
N ILE A 70 -0.82 -8.76 12.45
CA ILE A 70 -0.28 -8.25 11.18
C ILE A 70 -1.00 -8.95 10.04
N VAL A 71 -2.00 -8.28 9.47
CA VAL A 71 -2.98 -8.87 8.54
C VAL A 71 -2.34 -9.32 7.23
N ASN A 72 -1.40 -8.54 6.69
CA ASN A 72 -0.74 -8.86 5.42
C ASN A 72 0.79 -8.74 5.50
N LYS A 73 1.47 -9.57 4.74
CA LYS A 73 2.89 -9.46 4.43
C LYS A 73 3.02 -9.39 2.92
N ARG A 74 3.74 -8.39 2.42
CA ARG A 74 3.74 -8.03 0.99
C ARG A 74 5.15 -7.69 0.52
N VAL A 75 5.33 -7.73 -0.80
CA VAL A 75 6.55 -7.23 -1.45
C VAL A 75 6.17 -6.18 -2.48
N SER A 76 6.97 -5.14 -2.60
CA SER A 76 6.95 -4.24 -3.76
C SER A 76 8.31 -4.26 -4.44
N VAL A 77 8.33 -4.18 -5.77
CA VAL A 77 9.56 -4.20 -6.55
C VAL A 77 9.67 -3.02 -7.50
N THR A 78 10.87 -2.76 -7.99
CA THR A 78 11.12 -1.76 -9.04
C THR A 78 10.14 -1.96 -10.20
N PRO A 79 9.55 -0.87 -10.76
CA PRO A 79 8.66 -0.97 -11.91
C PRO A 79 9.26 -1.86 -13.01
N ILE A 80 8.58 -2.97 -13.30
CA ILE A 80 9.07 -3.97 -14.27
C ILE A 80 9.26 -3.36 -15.66
N SER A 81 8.60 -2.26 -16.02
CA SER A 81 8.82 -1.60 -17.31
C SER A 81 10.26 -1.09 -17.46
N ILE A 82 10.90 -0.71 -16.35
CA ILE A 82 12.31 -0.28 -16.31
C ILE A 82 13.24 -1.48 -16.54
N ILE A 83 12.96 -2.61 -15.87
CA ILE A 83 13.79 -3.81 -15.98
C ILE A 83 13.64 -4.44 -17.38
N GLY A 84 12.40 -4.59 -17.84
CA GLY A 84 12.10 -5.17 -19.14
C GLY A 84 12.62 -4.34 -20.31
N ALA A 85 12.74 -3.02 -20.18
CA ALA A 85 13.24 -2.15 -21.24
C ALA A 85 14.65 -2.51 -21.74
N ALA A 86 15.47 -3.16 -20.90
CA ALA A 86 16.79 -3.66 -21.26
C ALA A 86 16.76 -4.92 -22.15
N THR A 87 15.62 -5.58 -22.26
CA THR A 87 15.42 -6.80 -23.06
C THR A 87 14.87 -6.46 -24.46
N ASP A 88 14.93 -7.42 -25.38
CA ASP A 88 14.27 -7.34 -26.70
C ASP A 88 12.91 -8.07 -26.72
N ALA A 89 12.37 -8.41 -25.55
CA ALA A 89 11.09 -9.08 -25.43
C ALA A 89 9.93 -8.17 -25.87
N THR A 90 8.90 -8.77 -26.43
CA THR A 90 7.66 -8.07 -26.82
C THR A 90 6.52 -8.29 -25.82
N ASP A 91 6.78 -9.01 -24.73
CA ASP A 91 5.83 -9.35 -23.67
C ASP A 91 6.58 -9.58 -22.34
N TYR A 92 6.10 -9.01 -21.25
CA TYR A 92 6.71 -9.12 -19.91
C TYR A 92 6.01 -10.09 -18.97
N VAL A 93 5.09 -10.92 -19.46
CA VAL A 93 4.51 -12.03 -18.69
C VAL A 93 5.57 -12.94 -18.02
N PRO A 94 6.76 -13.22 -18.61
CA PRO A 94 7.80 -13.96 -17.90
C PRO A 94 8.20 -13.34 -16.56
N PHE A 95 8.31 -12.01 -16.47
CA PHE A 95 8.56 -11.33 -15.20
C PHE A 95 7.38 -11.51 -14.23
N ALA A 96 6.13 -11.36 -14.70
CA ALA A 96 4.97 -11.57 -13.84
C ALA A 96 4.95 -12.98 -13.24
N ARG A 97 5.25 -14.01 -14.04
CA ARG A 97 5.36 -15.40 -13.56
C ARG A 97 6.49 -15.58 -12.56
N ALA A 98 7.64 -14.91 -12.75
CA ALA A 98 8.75 -14.95 -11.80
C ALA A 98 8.38 -14.28 -10.46
N LEU A 99 7.69 -13.14 -10.49
CA LEU A 99 7.17 -12.47 -9.30
C LEU A 99 6.17 -13.35 -8.56
N ASP A 100 5.24 -13.98 -9.27
CA ASP A 100 4.22 -14.87 -8.70
C ASP A 100 4.83 -16.12 -8.06
N ARG A 101 5.81 -16.74 -8.75
CA ARG A 101 6.61 -17.84 -8.19
C ARG A 101 7.31 -17.43 -6.91
N ALA A 102 7.97 -16.27 -6.90
CA ALA A 102 8.67 -15.78 -5.73
C ALA A 102 7.69 -15.54 -4.58
N ALA A 103 6.54 -14.91 -4.86
CA ALA A 103 5.51 -14.63 -3.86
C ALA A 103 4.95 -15.91 -3.21
N LYS A 104 4.68 -16.93 -4.03
CA LYS A 104 4.24 -18.26 -3.57
C LYS A 104 5.26 -18.93 -2.65
N GLU A 105 6.54 -18.84 -2.99
CA GLU A 105 7.61 -19.47 -2.23
C GLU A 105 7.86 -18.81 -0.88
N ILE A 106 7.88 -17.49 -0.82
CA ILE A 106 8.08 -16.75 0.44
C ILE A 106 6.79 -16.63 1.27
N GLY A 107 5.64 -17.03 0.72
CA GLY A 107 4.35 -17.04 1.42
C GLY A 107 3.71 -15.67 1.64
N VAL A 108 3.99 -14.67 0.80
CA VAL A 108 3.39 -13.33 0.92
C VAL A 108 2.01 -13.26 0.26
N ASN A 109 1.20 -12.31 0.69
CA ASN A 109 -0.18 -12.16 0.20
C ASN A 109 -0.24 -11.55 -1.20
N PHE A 110 0.64 -10.60 -1.51
CA PHE A 110 0.68 -9.90 -2.79
C PHE A 110 2.08 -9.37 -3.07
N ILE A 111 2.42 -9.28 -4.36
CA ILE A 111 3.62 -8.63 -4.87
C ILE A 111 3.26 -7.57 -5.90
N GLY A 112 3.66 -6.33 -5.66
CA GLY A 112 3.42 -5.19 -6.54
C GLY A 112 4.70 -4.76 -7.22
N GLY A 113 4.57 -4.05 -8.35
CA GLY A 113 5.72 -3.55 -9.10
C GLY A 113 5.68 -3.95 -10.57
N PHE A 114 4.68 -4.74 -11.00
CA PHE A 114 4.38 -4.92 -12.42
C PHE A 114 3.77 -3.62 -12.98
N SER A 115 4.60 -2.59 -13.05
CA SER A 115 4.19 -1.20 -13.11
C SER A 115 4.93 -0.40 -14.17
N ALA A 116 4.32 0.69 -14.64
CA ALA A 116 4.91 1.67 -15.55
C ALA A 116 4.58 3.11 -15.13
N LEU A 117 5.48 4.05 -15.45
CA LEU A 117 5.37 5.47 -15.12
C LEU A 117 5.41 6.31 -16.40
N VAL A 118 4.23 6.61 -16.96
CA VAL A 118 4.06 7.11 -18.34
C VAL A 118 3.49 8.53 -18.41
N GLN A 119 3.50 9.27 -17.30
CA GLN A 119 2.97 10.64 -17.18
C GLN A 119 3.57 11.66 -18.16
N LYS A 120 4.73 11.37 -18.75
CA LYS A 120 5.43 12.23 -19.72
C LYS A 120 5.50 11.65 -21.15
N GLY A 121 4.78 10.56 -21.42
CA GLY A 121 4.89 9.79 -22.65
C GLY A 121 5.45 8.40 -22.40
N TYR A 122 5.46 7.58 -23.44
CA TYR A 122 5.96 6.20 -23.39
C TYR A 122 7.45 6.11 -23.68
N GLN A 123 8.12 5.19 -22.99
CA GLN A 123 9.43 4.65 -23.34
C GLN A 123 9.31 3.21 -23.84
N LYS A 124 10.42 2.66 -24.37
CA LYS A 124 10.49 1.29 -24.93
C LYS A 124 9.74 0.25 -24.08
N GLY A 125 9.99 0.22 -22.78
CA GLY A 125 9.41 -0.80 -21.90
C GLY A 125 7.97 -0.54 -21.48
N ASP A 126 7.46 0.68 -21.59
CA ASP A 126 6.16 1.03 -21.01
C ASP A 126 5.00 0.46 -21.81
N GLU A 127 5.04 0.59 -23.14
CA GLU A 127 3.99 0.03 -24.02
C GLU A 127 3.93 -1.49 -23.93
N ILE A 128 5.10 -2.14 -23.87
CA ILE A 128 5.18 -3.60 -23.72
C ILE A 128 4.54 -4.01 -22.39
N LEU A 129 4.95 -3.37 -21.27
CA LEU A 129 4.39 -3.69 -19.96
C LEU A 129 2.87 -3.49 -19.93
N ILE A 130 2.37 -2.34 -20.40
CA ILE A 130 0.94 -2.00 -20.38
C ILE A 130 0.13 -3.04 -21.16
N ASN A 131 0.61 -3.45 -22.33
CA ASN A 131 -0.07 -4.47 -23.15
C ASN A 131 0.04 -5.88 -22.56
N SER A 132 1.05 -6.16 -21.74
CA SER A 132 1.19 -7.43 -21.01
C SER A 132 0.24 -7.55 -19.81
N ILE A 133 -0.30 -6.44 -19.28
CA ILE A 133 -1.11 -6.43 -18.04
C ILE A 133 -2.26 -7.45 -18.07
N PRO A 134 -3.15 -7.50 -19.09
CA PRO A 134 -4.31 -8.39 -19.06
C PRO A 134 -3.91 -9.86 -18.87
N ARG A 135 -2.91 -10.29 -19.64
CA ARG A 135 -2.41 -11.67 -19.62
C ARG A 135 -1.61 -11.96 -18.35
N ALA A 136 -0.75 -11.03 -17.93
CA ALA A 136 0.03 -11.16 -16.71
C ALA A 136 -0.88 -11.35 -15.48
N LEU A 137 -1.95 -10.55 -15.36
CA LEU A 137 -2.89 -10.67 -14.24
C LEU A 137 -3.77 -11.91 -14.32
N ALA A 138 -4.09 -12.42 -15.51
CA ALA A 138 -4.86 -13.66 -15.66
C ALA A 138 -4.03 -14.93 -15.38
N GLU A 139 -2.72 -14.88 -15.64
CA GLU A 139 -1.81 -16.03 -15.46
C GLU A 139 -1.10 -16.06 -14.09
N THR A 140 -1.39 -15.11 -13.19
CA THR A 140 -0.75 -15.00 -11.87
C THR A 140 -1.76 -14.75 -10.76
N ASP A 141 -1.48 -15.26 -9.57
CA ASP A 141 -2.40 -15.21 -8.43
C ASP A 141 -2.16 -13.95 -7.58
N PHE A 142 -0.89 -13.63 -7.31
CA PHE A 142 -0.50 -12.65 -6.29
C PHE A 142 0.10 -11.36 -6.84
N VAL A 143 0.31 -11.27 -8.16
CA VAL A 143 0.92 -10.09 -8.78
C VAL A 143 -0.11 -8.97 -8.90
N CYS A 144 0.28 -7.76 -8.47
CA CYS A 144 -0.46 -6.53 -8.69
C CYS A 144 0.26 -5.61 -9.66
N SER A 145 -0.53 -4.88 -10.44
CA SER A 145 -0.06 -3.98 -11.48
C SER A 145 -0.53 -2.55 -11.22
N SER A 146 0.31 -1.59 -11.61
CA SER A 146 -0.06 -0.19 -11.52
C SER A 146 0.54 0.68 -12.63
N VAL A 147 -0.20 1.69 -13.10
CA VAL A 147 0.27 2.56 -14.17
C VAL A 147 0.02 4.02 -13.80
N ASN A 148 1.09 4.82 -13.68
CA ASN A 148 0.96 6.26 -13.48
C ASN A 148 0.89 6.99 -14.82
N ILE A 149 -0.25 7.62 -15.10
CA ILE A 149 -0.57 8.22 -16.40
C ILE A 149 -0.53 9.75 -16.38
N GLY A 150 -0.35 10.38 -15.22
CA GLY A 150 -0.33 11.83 -15.11
C GLY A 150 0.39 12.34 -13.87
N SER A 151 0.76 13.61 -13.91
CA SER A 151 1.20 14.34 -12.72
C SER A 151 0.86 15.82 -12.82
N THR A 152 0.73 16.50 -11.69
CA THR A 152 0.51 17.95 -11.62
C THR A 152 1.62 18.71 -12.36
N LYS A 153 2.85 18.19 -12.35
CA LYS A 153 4.01 18.80 -13.01
C LYS A 153 3.99 18.65 -14.53
N THR A 154 3.35 17.62 -15.07
CA THR A 154 3.52 17.20 -16.47
C THR A 154 2.21 17.11 -17.24
N GLY A 155 1.09 17.36 -16.57
CA GLY A 155 -0.23 17.13 -17.11
C GLY A 155 -0.58 15.65 -17.14
N ILE A 156 -1.53 15.30 -18.01
CA ILE A 156 -2.07 13.95 -18.14
C ILE A 156 -1.70 13.42 -19.53
N ASN A 157 -1.12 12.23 -19.58
CA ASN A 157 -0.90 11.52 -20.83
C ASN A 157 -2.22 10.89 -21.30
N MET A 158 -2.95 11.60 -22.16
CA MET A 158 -4.26 11.15 -22.67
C MET A 158 -4.19 9.90 -23.56
N THR A 159 -3.03 9.63 -24.18
CA THR A 159 -2.80 8.37 -24.90
C THR A 159 -2.86 7.20 -23.92
N ALA A 160 -2.16 7.33 -22.79
CA ALA A 160 -2.19 6.31 -21.74
C ALA A 160 -3.55 6.20 -21.05
N VAL A 161 -4.30 7.29 -20.90
CA VAL A 161 -5.70 7.23 -20.42
C VAL A 161 -6.55 6.33 -21.33
N ARG A 162 -6.50 6.57 -22.65
CA ARG A 162 -7.23 5.77 -23.64
C ARG A 162 -6.81 4.30 -23.57
N ASP A 163 -5.51 4.05 -23.57
CA ASP A 163 -4.97 2.69 -23.58
C ASP A 163 -5.35 1.94 -22.30
N MET A 164 -5.23 2.58 -21.13
CA MET A 164 -5.66 1.97 -19.86
C MET A 164 -7.16 1.67 -19.82
N GLY A 165 -8.01 2.46 -20.47
CA GLY A 165 -9.44 2.14 -20.61
C GLY A 165 -9.67 0.81 -21.34
N ARG A 166 -8.92 0.56 -22.41
CA ARG A 166 -8.93 -0.72 -23.13
C ARG A 166 -8.34 -1.85 -22.27
N ILE A 167 -7.18 -1.62 -21.65
CA ILE A 167 -6.48 -2.62 -20.84
C ILE A 167 -7.31 -3.08 -19.63
N ILE A 168 -8.02 -2.17 -18.96
CA ILE A 168 -8.93 -2.52 -17.85
C ILE A 168 -10.01 -3.50 -18.34
N LYS A 169 -10.61 -3.22 -19.51
CA LYS A 169 -11.63 -4.09 -20.10
C LYS A 169 -11.04 -5.45 -20.47
N GLU A 170 -9.91 -5.49 -21.18
CA GLU A 170 -9.25 -6.74 -21.57
C GLU A 170 -8.83 -7.56 -20.33
N ALA A 171 -8.33 -6.91 -19.28
CA ALA A 171 -8.00 -7.58 -18.03
C ALA A 171 -9.24 -8.20 -17.37
N SER A 172 -10.40 -7.52 -17.40
CA SER A 172 -11.65 -8.04 -16.86
C SER A 172 -12.23 -9.22 -17.66
N GLU A 173 -11.97 -9.25 -18.97
CA GLU A 173 -12.40 -10.34 -19.85
C GLU A 173 -11.49 -11.57 -19.70
N ALA A 174 -10.19 -11.36 -19.46
CA ALA A 174 -9.23 -12.43 -19.23
C ALA A 174 -9.37 -13.06 -17.84
N ASP A 175 -9.60 -12.25 -16.80
CA ASP A 175 -9.86 -12.69 -15.43
C ASP A 175 -10.85 -11.71 -14.76
N PRO A 176 -12.04 -12.18 -14.30
CA PRO A 176 -12.98 -11.34 -13.57
C PRO A 176 -12.38 -10.61 -12.36
N MET A 177 -11.31 -11.14 -11.76
CA MET A 177 -10.57 -10.52 -10.65
C MET A 177 -9.40 -9.65 -11.12
N GLY A 178 -9.05 -9.66 -12.41
CA GLY A 178 -7.96 -8.87 -12.99
C GLY A 178 -8.00 -7.39 -12.59
N PRO A 179 -9.13 -6.68 -12.75
CA PRO A 179 -9.27 -5.28 -12.30
C PRO A 179 -9.09 -5.10 -10.78
N GLY A 180 -9.31 -6.13 -9.97
CA GLY A 180 -9.05 -6.10 -8.53
C GLY A 180 -7.56 -6.02 -8.19
N LYS A 181 -6.68 -6.37 -9.13
CA LYS A 181 -5.20 -6.35 -9.00
C LYS A 181 -4.55 -5.20 -9.79
N LEU A 182 -5.33 -4.29 -10.39
CA LEU A 182 -4.85 -3.21 -11.26
C LEU A 182 -5.23 -1.83 -10.71
N VAL A 183 -4.28 -0.90 -10.68
CA VAL A 183 -4.52 0.51 -10.30
C VAL A 183 -3.98 1.47 -11.36
N VAL A 184 -4.78 2.47 -11.73
CA VAL A 184 -4.34 3.58 -12.59
C VAL A 184 -4.16 4.83 -11.73
N PHE A 185 -2.98 5.42 -11.77
CA PHE A 185 -2.61 6.59 -10.97
C PHE A 185 -2.55 7.86 -11.79
N ALA A 186 -2.86 8.97 -11.12
CA ALA A 186 -2.27 10.27 -11.43
C ALA A 186 -1.62 10.78 -10.14
N ASN A 187 -0.45 11.40 -10.26
CA ASN A 187 0.39 11.76 -9.11
C ASN A 187 0.78 10.55 -8.25
N ALA A 188 1.19 9.45 -8.86
CA ALA A 188 1.93 8.45 -8.11
C ALA A 188 3.16 9.10 -7.47
N VAL A 189 3.36 8.79 -6.19
CA VAL A 189 4.58 9.08 -5.43
C VAL A 189 5.79 8.35 -6.04
N GLU A 190 7.00 8.72 -5.65
CA GLU A 190 8.23 8.13 -6.19
C GLU A 190 8.42 6.66 -5.79
N ASP A 191 7.88 6.26 -4.65
CA ASP A 191 7.74 4.89 -4.16
C ASP A 191 6.32 4.70 -3.58
N ASN A 192 5.76 3.50 -3.67
CA ASN A 192 4.45 3.21 -3.08
C ASN A 192 4.43 1.80 -2.49
N PRO A 193 4.34 1.60 -1.17
CA PRO A 193 4.23 0.26 -0.58
C PRO A 193 2.79 -0.29 -0.51
N PHE A 194 1.78 0.40 -1.06
CA PHE A 194 0.36 0.07 -0.91
C PHE A 194 -0.25 -0.66 -2.10
N MET A 195 -0.79 -1.86 -1.83
CA MET A 195 -1.48 -2.66 -2.84
C MET A 195 -2.91 -2.14 -3.13
N ALA A 196 -3.40 -2.31 -4.35
CA ALA A 196 -2.78 -2.97 -5.51
C ALA A 196 -1.78 -2.10 -6.30
N GLY A 197 -1.56 -0.85 -5.86
CA GLY A 197 -0.74 0.13 -6.57
C GLY A 197 0.76 0.11 -6.28
N ALA A 198 1.27 -0.90 -5.58
CA ALA A 198 2.59 -0.78 -4.97
C ALA A 198 3.71 -0.95 -6.00
N PHE A 199 4.80 -0.22 -5.83
CA PHE A 199 6.09 -0.40 -6.50
C PHE A 199 7.20 0.21 -5.66
N HIS A 200 8.42 -0.31 -5.82
CA HIS A 200 9.61 0.19 -5.14
C HIS A 200 10.31 1.24 -6.00
N GLY A 201 10.41 2.47 -5.49
CA GLY A 201 10.98 3.60 -6.23
C GLY A 201 12.45 3.39 -6.57
N VAL A 202 12.93 3.97 -7.68
CA VAL A 202 14.35 3.85 -8.09
C VAL A 202 15.30 4.65 -7.19
N GLY A 203 14.78 5.61 -6.42
CA GLY A 203 15.55 6.42 -5.46
C GLY A 203 15.67 5.77 -4.07
N GLU A 204 14.94 4.68 -3.83
CA GLU A 204 14.94 3.97 -2.55
C GLU A 204 16.19 3.09 -2.37
N ALA A 205 16.45 2.67 -1.13
CA ALA A 205 17.52 1.73 -0.83
C ALA A 205 17.27 0.34 -1.46
N ASP A 206 18.30 -0.52 -1.47
CA ASP A 206 18.22 -1.86 -2.09
C ASP A 206 17.07 -2.71 -1.52
N VAL A 207 16.91 -2.68 -0.19
CA VAL A 207 15.80 -3.34 0.52
C VAL A 207 15.35 -2.46 1.68
N VAL A 208 14.04 -2.23 1.77
CA VAL A 208 13.42 -1.44 2.84
C VAL A 208 12.17 -2.13 3.39
N ILE A 209 11.82 -1.85 4.64
CA ILE A 209 10.56 -2.28 5.24
C ILE A 209 9.66 -1.08 5.50
N ASN A 210 8.46 -1.14 4.95
CA ASN A 210 7.39 -0.17 5.18
C ASN A 210 6.26 -0.83 5.97
N VAL A 211 5.60 -0.06 6.84
CA VAL A 211 4.47 -0.56 7.64
C VAL A 211 3.23 0.27 7.35
N GLY A 212 2.14 -0.42 7.04
CA GLY A 212 0.82 0.19 6.92
C GLY A 212 0.00 -0.13 8.16
N VAL A 213 -0.42 0.90 8.88
CA VAL A 213 -1.31 0.77 10.04
C VAL A 213 -2.72 1.23 9.70
N SER A 214 -3.70 0.57 10.32
CA SER A 214 -5.10 0.95 10.24
C SER A 214 -5.65 1.21 11.63
N GLY A 215 -6.67 2.07 11.70
CA GLY A 215 -7.42 2.26 12.93
C GLY A 215 -8.77 2.99 12.80
N PRO A 216 -9.58 2.82 11.74
CA PRO A 216 -10.94 3.39 11.71
C PRO A 216 -11.74 3.06 12.96
N GLY A 217 -11.76 1.81 13.44
CA GLY A 217 -12.48 1.44 14.65
C GLY A 217 -11.95 2.13 15.92
N VAL A 218 -10.65 2.39 16.01
CA VAL A 218 -10.03 3.12 17.12
C VAL A 218 -10.41 4.61 17.07
N VAL A 219 -10.38 5.21 15.88
CA VAL A 219 -10.83 6.59 15.67
C VAL A 219 -12.33 6.72 15.94
N GLN A 220 -13.15 5.77 15.51
CA GLN A 220 -14.60 5.75 15.76
C GLN A 220 -14.88 5.80 17.27
N ARG A 221 -14.29 4.88 18.04
CA ARG A 221 -14.43 4.84 19.51
C ARG A 221 -13.97 6.10 20.21
N ALA A 222 -12.99 6.81 19.64
CA ALA A 222 -12.52 8.08 20.18
C ALA A 222 -13.53 9.21 19.90
N VAL A 223 -14.08 9.26 18.69
CA VAL A 223 -15.10 10.25 18.27
C VAL A 223 -16.41 10.05 19.03
N GLU A 224 -16.82 8.81 19.28
CA GLU A 224 -18.05 8.47 20.04
C GLU A 224 -18.02 8.97 21.50
N LYS A 225 -16.83 9.32 22.03
CA LYS A 225 -16.67 9.85 23.40
C LYS A 225 -16.85 11.37 23.50
N VAL A 226 -16.95 12.07 22.36
CA VAL A 226 -17.09 13.54 22.30
C VAL A 226 -18.34 13.99 21.53
N PRO A 227 -19.55 13.42 21.81
CA PRO A 227 -20.75 13.80 21.08
C PRO A 227 -21.17 15.23 21.43
N GLY A 228 -21.47 16.05 20.42
CA GLY A 228 -21.95 17.43 20.59
C GLY A 228 -20.86 18.45 20.98
N GLU A 229 -19.61 18.02 21.08
CA GLU A 229 -18.46 18.91 21.32
C GLU A 229 -18.13 19.78 20.09
N SER A 230 -17.29 20.80 20.29
CA SER A 230 -16.86 21.66 19.19
C SER A 230 -15.97 20.93 18.16
N PHE A 231 -15.88 21.48 16.94
CA PHE A 231 -14.98 20.95 15.92
C PHE A 231 -13.51 20.95 16.34
N ASP A 232 -13.08 21.87 17.21
CA ASP A 232 -11.71 21.90 17.76
C ASP A 232 -11.43 20.66 18.61
N VAL A 233 -12.37 20.30 19.49
CA VAL A 233 -12.27 19.12 20.36
C VAL A 233 -12.28 17.85 19.52
N LEU A 234 -13.16 17.77 18.52
CA LEU A 234 -13.23 16.64 17.60
C LEU A 234 -11.91 16.48 16.82
N ALA A 235 -11.36 17.57 16.28
CA ALA A 235 -10.13 17.57 15.51
C ALA A 235 -8.93 17.12 16.36
N GLU A 236 -8.80 17.65 17.58
CA GLU A 236 -7.75 17.22 18.52
C GLU A 236 -7.88 15.75 18.91
N THR A 237 -9.11 15.25 19.05
CA THR A 237 -9.39 13.84 19.37
C THR A 237 -8.91 12.92 18.25
N VAL A 238 -9.25 13.25 17.00
CA VAL A 238 -8.78 12.50 15.82
C VAL A 238 -7.25 12.54 15.72
N LYS A 239 -6.65 13.73 15.85
CA LYS A 239 -5.20 13.92 15.77
C LYS A 239 -4.44 13.12 16.82
N LYS A 240 -4.85 13.19 18.09
CA LYS A 240 -4.22 12.43 19.18
C LYS A 240 -4.33 10.93 18.93
N THR A 241 -5.49 10.47 18.45
CA THR A 241 -5.72 9.04 18.16
C THR A 241 -4.84 8.56 17.01
N ALA A 242 -4.77 9.32 15.91
CA ALA A 242 -3.88 9.07 14.79
C ALA A 242 -2.41 8.98 15.22
N PHE A 243 -1.94 9.86 16.12
CA PHE A 243 -0.59 9.80 16.68
C PHE A 243 -0.30 8.48 17.40
N LYS A 244 -1.24 7.98 18.19
CA LYS A 244 -1.10 6.68 18.86
C LYS A 244 -0.96 5.54 17.85
N ILE A 245 -1.82 5.52 16.82
CA ILE A 245 -1.79 4.49 15.76
C ILE A 245 -0.42 4.51 15.03
N THR A 246 0.09 5.69 14.68
CA THR A 246 1.39 5.82 14.02
C THR A 246 2.53 5.29 14.89
N ARG A 247 2.51 5.49 16.21
CA ARG A 247 3.54 4.97 17.12
C ARG A 247 3.58 3.45 17.16
N VAL A 248 2.42 2.79 17.16
CA VAL A 248 2.35 1.33 17.05
C VAL A 248 2.99 0.85 15.74
N GLY A 249 2.69 1.52 14.62
CA GLY A 249 3.32 1.22 13.33
C GLY A 249 4.83 1.39 13.32
N GLN A 250 5.35 2.42 14.00
CA GLN A 250 6.79 2.66 14.13
C GLN A 250 7.47 1.56 14.94
N LEU A 251 6.86 1.15 16.05
CA LEU A 251 7.38 0.05 16.87
C LEU A 251 7.51 -1.24 16.06
N VAL A 252 6.44 -1.61 15.35
CA VAL A 252 6.42 -2.81 14.49
C VAL A 252 7.46 -2.70 13.38
N GLY A 253 7.58 -1.54 12.73
CA GLY A 253 8.56 -1.29 11.67
C GLY A 253 10.00 -1.39 12.16
N GLN A 254 10.30 -0.84 13.33
CA GLN A 254 11.63 -0.91 13.92
C GLN A 254 11.99 -2.36 14.28
N MET A 255 11.07 -3.11 14.89
CA MET A 255 11.30 -4.53 15.22
C MET A 255 11.52 -5.38 13.96
N ALA A 256 10.74 -5.15 12.90
CA ALA A 256 10.90 -5.85 11.63
C ALA A 256 12.23 -5.53 10.95
N SER A 257 12.62 -4.25 10.94
CA SER A 257 13.90 -3.77 10.41
C SER A 257 15.09 -4.41 11.13
N GLU A 258 15.09 -4.42 12.46
CA GLU A 258 16.17 -5.01 13.27
C GLU A 258 16.30 -6.52 13.04
N ARG A 259 15.19 -7.26 13.01
CA ARG A 259 15.19 -8.72 12.84
C ARG A 259 15.53 -9.17 11.42
N LEU A 260 15.11 -8.41 10.42
CA LEU A 260 15.40 -8.70 9.01
C LEU A 260 16.75 -8.15 8.55
N GLY A 261 17.36 -7.24 9.32
CA GLY A 261 18.62 -6.58 8.98
C GLY A 261 18.49 -5.66 7.76
N VAL A 262 17.37 -4.96 7.64
CA VAL A 262 17.03 -4.09 6.51
C VAL A 262 16.57 -2.72 7.02
N GLU A 263 16.73 -1.67 6.22
CA GLU A 263 16.35 -0.32 6.62
C GLU A 263 14.84 -0.18 6.83
N PHE A 264 14.47 0.56 7.87
CA PHE A 264 13.10 0.95 8.08
C PHE A 264 12.76 2.19 7.23
N GLY A 265 11.76 2.06 6.36
CA GLY A 265 11.24 3.15 5.54
C GLY A 265 10.19 3.96 6.29
N ILE A 266 8.97 3.99 5.76
CA ILE A 266 7.88 4.81 6.29
C ILE A 266 6.83 3.99 7.07
N VAL A 267 6.15 4.69 7.98
CA VAL A 267 4.81 4.29 8.43
C VAL A 267 3.80 5.10 7.64
N ASP A 268 2.86 4.43 7.00
CA ASP A 268 1.66 5.10 6.50
C ASP A 268 0.46 4.78 7.37
N LEU A 269 -0.29 5.83 7.63
CA LEU A 269 -1.54 5.78 8.35
C LEU A 269 -2.68 5.92 7.35
N SER A 270 -3.32 4.81 7.03
CA SER A 270 -4.54 4.78 6.24
C SER A 270 -5.70 4.32 7.11
N LEU A 271 -6.76 5.12 7.17
CA LEU A 271 -8.03 4.66 7.70
C LEU A 271 -8.70 3.81 6.63
N ALA A 272 -8.26 2.55 6.50
CA ALA A 272 -8.82 1.61 5.55
C ALA A 272 -9.60 0.54 6.30
N PRO A 273 -10.85 0.27 5.91
CA PRO A 273 -11.67 -0.70 6.62
C PRO A 273 -11.08 -2.10 6.48
N THR A 274 -11.07 -2.85 7.57
CA THR A 274 -10.88 -4.29 7.54
C THR A 274 -12.22 -5.01 7.30
N PRO A 275 -12.22 -6.33 7.02
CA PRO A 275 -13.43 -7.11 6.99
C PRO A 275 -14.16 -7.23 8.34
N ALA A 276 -13.53 -6.80 9.45
CA ALA A 276 -14.08 -6.91 10.78
C ALA A 276 -15.28 -5.98 10.99
N VAL A 277 -16.27 -6.48 11.74
CA VAL A 277 -17.46 -5.71 12.11
C VAL A 277 -17.03 -4.57 13.05
N GLY A 278 -17.41 -3.33 12.70
CA GLY A 278 -17.08 -2.14 13.51
C GLY A 278 -15.80 -1.40 13.10
N ASP A 279 -15.16 -1.77 11.98
CA ASP A 279 -14.00 -1.07 11.44
C ASP A 279 -14.37 -0.37 10.11
N SER A 280 -15.01 0.79 10.20
CA SER A 280 -15.56 1.51 9.05
C SER A 280 -15.38 3.02 9.13
N VAL A 281 -14.79 3.61 8.09
CA VAL A 281 -14.68 5.07 7.97
C VAL A 281 -16.07 5.71 7.84
N ALA A 282 -17.04 5.07 7.18
CA ALA A 282 -18.41 5.58 7.12
C ALA A 282 -18.99 5.75 8.52
N ARG A 283 -18.76 4.79 9.43
CA ARG A 283 -19.19 4.87 10.82
C ARG A 283 -18.46 5.95 11.60
N VAL A 284 -17.17 6.20 11.32
CA VAL A 284 -16.45 7.36 11.88
C VAL A 284 -17.14 8.66 11.48
N LEU A 285 -17.48 8.83 10.19
CA LEU A 285 -18.13 10.03 9.69
C LEU A 285 -19.55 10.20 10.24
N GLU A 286 -20.31 9.11 10.37
CA GLU A 286 -21.62 9.11 11.03
C GLU A 286 -21.51 9.47 12.51
N ALA A 287 -20.50 8.95 13.22
CA ALA A 287 -20.23 9.29 14.63
C ALA A 287 -19.82 10.77 14.82
N MET A 288 -19.33 11.45 13.78
CA MET A 288 -19.10 12.91 13.79
C MET A 288 -20.41 13.71 13.76
N GLY A 289 -21.57 13.07 13.61
CA GLY A 289 -22.89 13.71 13.63
C GLY A 289 -23.64 13.66 12.30
N LEU A 290 -23.19 12.87 11.32
CA LEU A 290 -23.93 12.65 10.09
C LEU A 290 -24.96 11.53 10.26
N GLU A 291 -26.17 11.72 9.74
CA GLU A 291 -27.19 10.66 9.74
C GLU A 291 -26.76 9.46 8.89
N VAL A 292 -26.17 9.73 7.72
CA VAL A 292 -25.67 8.72 6.79
C VAL A 292 -24.51 9.28 5.96
N VAL A 293 -23.49 8.46 5.73
CA VAL A 293 -22.39 8.84 4.83
C VAL A 293 -22.93 9.14 3.42
N GLY A 294 -22.46 10.24 2.82
CA GLY A 294 -22.91 10.73 1.51
C GLY A 294 -23.96 11.84 1.59
N THR A 295 -24.55 12.09 2.77
CA THR A 295 -25.41 13.26 3.00
C THR A 295 -24.62 14.58 3.02
N HIS A 296 -25.32 15.71 3.11
CA HIS A 296 -24.73 17.03 3.25
C HIS A 296 -23.76 17.09 4.44
N GLY A 297 -22.58 17.66 4.23
CA GLY A 297 -21.52 17.73 5.25
C GLY A 297 -20.51 16.58 5.22
N THR A 298 -20.78 15.46 4.53
CA THR A 298 -19.87 14.30 4.44
C THR A 298 -18.47 14.68 3.99
N THR A 299 -18.34 15.48 2.94
CA THR A 299 -17.03 15.89 2.41
C THR A 299 -16.26 16.75 3.41
N ALA A 300 -16.94 17.60 4.19
CA ALA A 300 -16.30 18.42 5.21
C ALA A 300 -15.81 17.56 6.38
N ALA A 301 -16.62 16.61 6.84
CA ALA A 301 -16.23 15.64 7.88
C ALA A 301 -15.03 14.79 7.42
N LEU A 302 -15.05 14.31 6.18
CA LEU A 302 -13.94 13.55 5.60
C LEU A 302 -12.67 14.40 5.45
N ALA A 303 -12.81 15.67 5.06
CA ALA A 303 -11.67 16.59 4.96
C ALA A 303 -11.03 16.83 6.33
N LEU A 304 -11.85 17.04 7.38
CA LEU A 304 -11.37 17.16 8.77
C LEU A 304 -10.63 15.88 9.19
N LEU A 305 -11.25 14.71 8.98
CA LEU A 305 -10.64 13.42 9.32
C LEU A 305 -9.27 13.25 8.63
N ASN A 306 -9.20 13.48 7.32
CA ASN A 306 -7.97 13.31 6.54
C ASN A 306 -6.89 14.33 6.93
N ASP A 307 -7.25 15.60 7.13
CA ASP A 307 -6.32 16.65 7.55
C ASP A 307 -5.72 16.35 8.93
N GLN A 308 -6.54 15.95 9.90
CA GLN A 308 -6.05 15.64 11.25
C GLN A 308 -5.18 14.38 11.28
N VAL A 309 -5.50 13.37 10.47
CA VAL A 309 -4.66 12.17 10.31
C VAL A 309 -3.31 12.53 9.68
N LYS A 310 -3.29 13.35 8.63
CA LYS A 310 -2.04 13.76 7.94
C LYS A 310 -1.12 14.61 8.81
N ARG A 311 -1.68 15.51 9.62
CA ARG A 311 -0.89 16.43 10.47
C ARG A 311 0.00 15.72 11.48
N VAL A 312 -0.33 14.49 11.85
CA VAL A 312 0.47 13.66 12.76
C VAL A 312 1.79 13.22 12.13
N VAL A 313 1.77 12.88 10.84
CA VAL A 313 2.93 12.28 10.17
C VAL A 313 4.06 13.30 9.94
N SER A 314 3.71 14.57 9.76
CA SER A 314 4.68 15.66 9.54
C SER A 314 5.67 15.89 10.69
N TRP A 315 5.43 15.37 11.89
CA TRP A 315 6.26 15.66 13.05
C TRP A 315 7.43 14.67 13.26
N HIS A 316 7.37 13.43 12.75
CA HIS A 316 8.38 12.40 13.08
C HIS A 316 8.67 11.33 12.01
N VAL A 317 8.16 11.45 10.76
CA VAL A 317 8.51 10.52 9.65
C VAL A 317 8.52 11.30 8.33
N THR A 318 9.51 11.06 7.49
CA THR A 318 9.63 11.62 6.14
C THR A 318 8.37 11.33 5.32
N LYS A 319 7.77 12.42 4.79
CA LYS A 319 6.60 12.50 3.89
C LYS A 319 5.90 11.17 3.55
N SER A 320 4.85 10.81 4.29
CA SER A 320 3.81 9.92 3.77
C SER A 320 2.75 10.75 3.03
N GLU A 321 2.62 10.58 1.71
CA GLU A 321 1.38 10.98 1.04
C GLU A 321 0.35 9.88 1.26
N VAL A 322 -0.61 10.12 2.14
CA VAL A 322 -1.75 9.23 2.36
C VAL A 322 -2.54 9.13 1.04
N CYS A 323 -2.30 8.07 0.28
CA CYS A 323 -3.06 7.74 -0.91
C CYS A 323 -4.32 6.97 -0.46
N GLN A 324 -5.36 7.71 -0.06
CA GLN A 324 -6.66 7.11 0.26
C GLN A 324 -7.33 6.62 -1.02
N VAL A 325 -7.07 5.37 -1.40
CA VAL A 325 -7.96 4.62 -2.29
C VAL A 325 -9.19 4.21 -1.48
N LEU A 326 -10.30 4.91 -1.72
CA LEU A 326 -11.61 4.59 -1.14
C LEU A 326 -12.10 3.24 -1.70
N LEU A 327 -11.81 2.15 -1.00
CA LEU A 327 -12.23 0.79 -1.37
C LEU A 327 -13.73 0.56 -1.13
N SER A 328 -14.39 -0.15 -2.04
CA SER A 328 -15.84 -0.33 -2.17
C SER A 328 -16.62 -0.85 -0.96
N ARG A 329 -15.97 -1.40 0.08
CA ARG A 329 -16.65 -1.71 1.36
C ARG A 329 -17.02 -0.47 2.18
N PHE A 330 -16.54 0.71 1.79
CA PHE A 330 -16.94 2.01 2.36
C PHE A 330 -18.47 2.25 2.31
N LEU A 331 -19.16 1.70 1.32
CA LEU A 331 -20.59 1.96 1.03
C LEU A 331 -21.51 0.76 1.26
N LYS A 332 -20.97 -0.44 1.52
CA LYS A 332 -21.80 -1.62 1.81
C LYS A 332 -22.17 -1.65 3.29
N THR A 333 -23.02 -0.72 3.73
CA THR A 333 -23.67 -0.77 5.05
C THR A 333 -25.14 -1.21 4.99
N ARG A 334 -25.65 -1.72 3.86
CA ARG A 334 -26.99 -2.32 3.79
C ARG A 334 -27.08 -3.52 2.84
N GLY A 335 -26.41 -4.61 3.20
CA GLY A 335 -26.58 -5.94 2.61
C GLY A 335 -26.05 -7.00 3.55
#